data_AF-A0A4R5HCZ1-F1
#
_entry.id   AF-A0A4R5HCZ1-F1
#
_cell.length_a   1.000
_cell.length_b   1.000
_cell.length_c   1.000
_cell.angle_alpha   90.00
_cell.angle_beta   90.00
_cell.angle_gamma   90.00
#
_symmetry.space_group_name_H-M   'P 1'
#
loop_
_entity.id
_entity.type
_entity.pdbx_description
1 polymer ?
#
loop_
_entity_poly.entity_id
_entity_poly.type
_entity_poly.pdbx_seq_one_letter_code
_entity_poly.pdbx_strand_id
1 'polypeptide(L)'
;MLALNSEILGLPLDATMTFRLPLSLKEQLTQEARMLGISNSAYVVMRLADSGVQRKLADIFMLQQQRTEYARILRALGQSRIANNLNQIAYQLNTGTLIFTPDIAAQINEAYEAIMTIRSLLIEGMGVKLQ
;
A
#
# COMPACT_ATOMS: atom_id res chain seq x y z
N MET A 1 -44.27 3.98 3.21
CA MET A 1 -44.24 4.27 1.76
C MET A 1 -43.30 5.46 1.56
N LEU A 2 -41.98 5.22 1.59
CA LEU A 2 -40.97 6.26 1.38
C LEU A 2 -40.72 6.36 -0.13
N ALA A 3 -40.98 7.53 -0.72
CA ALA A 3 -40.58 7.82 -2.07
C ALA A 3 -39.04 7.77 -2.13
N LEU A 4 -38.50 6.81 -2.87
CA LEU A 4 -37.13 6.96 -3.37
C LEU A 4 -37.13 8.21 -4.24
N ASN A 5 -36.36 9.22 -3.86
CA ASN A 5 -36.11 10.38 -4.70
C ASN A 5 -35.59 9.86 -6.06
N SER A 6 -36.45 9.93 -7.08
CA SER A 6 -36.20 9.44 -8.43
C SER A 6 -35.36 10.39 -9.27
N GLU A 7 -34.64 11.31 -8.62
CA GLU A 7 -33.91 12.40 -9.25
C GLU A 7 -32.48 12.46 -8.70
N ILE A 8 -31.51 12.45 -9.60
CA ILE A 8 -30.13 12.85 -9.33
C ILE A 8 -29.96 14.22 -9.98
N LEU A 9 -29.64 15.25 -9.20
CA LEU A 9 -29.46 16.63 -9.69
C LEU A 9 -30.69 17.22 -10.41
N GLY A 10 -31.90 16.76 -10.08
CA GLY A 10 -33.15 17.22 -10.71
C GLY A 10 -33.43 16.62 -12.09
N LEU A 11 -32.73 15.55 -12.47
CA LEU A 11 -32.95 14.82 -13.71
C LEU A 11 -33.44 13.40 -13.42
N PRO A 12 -34.30 12.83 -14.29
CA PRO A 12 -34.79 11.47 -14.12
C PRO A 12 -33.64 10.46 -14.25
N LEU A 13 -33.75 9.32 -13.55
CA LEU A 13 -32.71 8.28 -13.45
C LEU A 13 -32.25 7.67 -14.80
N ASP A 14 -33.03 7.82 -15.87
CA ASP A 14 -32.74 7.36 -17.23
C ASP A 14 -32.09 8.44 -18.11
N ALA A 15 -31.90 9.65 -17.59
CA ALA A 15 -31.23 10.73 -18.31
C ALA A 15 -29.73 10.43 -18.49
N THR A 16 -29.26 10.48 -19.74
CA THR A 16 -27.83 10.47 -20.02
C THR A 16 -27.22 11.82 -19.64
N MET A 17 -26.39 11.84 -18.59
CA MET A 17 -25.68 13.05 -18.15
C MET A 17 -24.25 13.07 -18.70
N THR A 18 -23.87 14.19 -19.34
CA THR A 18 -22.48 14.43 -19.76
C THR A 18 -21.84 15.47 -18.85
N PHE A 19 -20.81 15.07 -18.10
CA PHE A 19 -20.04 15.97 -17.25
C PHE A 19 -18.73 16.38 -17.94
N ARG A 20 -18.46 17.68 -18.03
CA ARG A 20 -17.15 18.19 -18.43
C ARG A 20 -16.29 18.39 -17.19
N LEU A 21 -15.20 17.63 -17.09
CA LEU A 21 -14.25 17.72 -15.99
C LEU A 21 -12.97 18.44 -16.42
N PRO A 22 -12.36 19.26 -15.56
CA PRO A 22 -11.02 19.79 -15.81
C PRO A 22 -10.00 18.64 -15.90
N LEU A 23 -8.94 18.84 -16.69
CA LEU A 23 -7.94 17.81 -16.97
C LEU A 23 -7.31 17.25 -15.69
N SER A 24 -6.95 18.12 -14.74
CA SER A 24 -6.37 17.74 -13.44
C SER A 24 -7.28 16.79 -12.66
N LEU A 25 -8.59 17.07 -12.62
CA LEU A 25 -9.55 16.21 -11.94
C LEU A 25 -9.71 14.87 -12.68
N LYS A 26 -9.75 14.88 -14.01
CA LYS A 26 -9.81 13.65 -14.81
C LYS A 26 -8.59 12.76 -14.59
N GLU A 27 -7.41 13.35 -14.52
CA GLU A 27 -6.15 12.65 -14.24
C GLU A 27 -6.16 12.06 -12.83
N GLN A 28 -6.57 12.84 -11.83
CA GLN A 28 -6.71 12.37 -10.45
C GLN A 28 -7.66 11.17 -10.37
N LEU A 29 -8.87 11.27 -10.91
CA LEU A 29 -9.84 10.17 -10.91
C LEU A 29 -9.31 8.92 -11.62
N THR A 30 -8.54 9.11 -12.71
CA THR A 30 -7.91 8.00 -13.43
C THR A 30 -6.83 7.32 -12.59
N GLN A 31 -6.03 8.09 -11.85
CA GLN A 31 -5.03 7.54 -10.93
C GLN A 31 -5.69 6.80 -9.77
N GLU A 32 -6.73 7.37 -9.17
CA GLU A 32 -7.46 6.77 -8.06
C GLU A 32 -8.15 5.45 -8.48
N ALA A 33 -8.80 5.43 -9.64
CA ALA A 33 -9.40 4.21 -10.20
C ALA A 33 -8.35 3.12 -10.47
N ARG A 34 -7.17 3.50 -11.02
CA ARG A 34 -6.06 2.58 -11.26
C ARG A 34 -5.52 1.97 -9.97
N MET A 35 -5.35 2.77 -8.91
CA MET A 35 -4.89 2.27 -7.61
C MET A 35 -5.84 1.23 -7.01
N LEU A 36 -7.15 1.39 -7.26
CA LEU A 36 -8.18 0.44 -6.83
C LEU A 36 -8.35 -0.77 -7.76
N GLY A 37 -7.75 -0.75 -8.96
CA GLY A 37 -7.90 -1.81 -9.95
C GLY A 37 -9.29 -1.86 -10.61
N ILE A 38 -10.01 -0.75 -10.62
CA ILE A 38 -11.36 -0.65 -11.21
C ILE A 38 -11.39 0.30 -12.41
N SER A 39 -12.45 0.24 -13.22
CA SER A 39 -12.59 1.13 -14.38
C SER A 39 -12.89 2.56 -13.94
N ASN A 40 -12.43 3.55 -14.74
CA ASN A 40 -12.70 4.96 -14.48
C ASN A 40 -14.21 5.26 -14.36
N SER A 41 -15.04 4.63 -15.19
CA SER A 41 -16.50 4.81 -15.14
C SER A 41 -17.10 4.23 -13.86
N ALA A 42 -16.68 3.05 -13.43
CA ALA A 42 -17.13 2.47 -12.17
C ALA A 42 -16.72 3.34 -10.97
N TYR A 43 -15.49 3.86 -10.97
CA TYR A 43 -15.01 4.75 -9.91
C TYR A 43 -15.82 6.05 -9.82
N VAL A 44 -16.10 6.69 -10.97
CA VAL A 44 -16.91 7.91 -11.02
C VAL A 44 -18.34 7.65 -10.52
N VAL A 45 -18.96 6.55 -10.94
CA VAL A 45 -20.31 6.17 -10.47
C VAL A 45 -20.31 5.93 -8.95
N MET A 46 -19.33 5.20 -8.42
CA MET A 46 -19.22 4.97 -6.97
C MET A 46 -19.00 6.26 -6.17
N ARG A 47 -18.29 7.24 -6.74
CA ARG A 47 -18.06 8.53 -6.08
C ARG A 47 -19.28 9.46 -6.11
N LEU A 48 -20.16 9.28 -7.09
CA LEU A 48 -21.45 9.98 -7.20
C LEU A 48 -22.60 9.24 -6.50
N ALA A 49 -22.37 8.00 -6.05
CA ALA A 49 -23.34 7.20 -5.31
C ALA A 49 -23.59 7.76 -3.91
N ASP A 50 -24.44 7.08 -3.13
CA ASP A 50 -24.78 7.48 -1.77
C ASP A 50 -23.57 7.41 -0.82
N SER A 51 -23.73 8.06 0.34
CA SER A 51 -22.68 8.18 1.36
C SER A 51 -22.15 6.83 1.89
N GLY A 52 -22.94 5.75 1.84
CA GLY A 52 -22.52 4.42 2.26
C GLY A 52 -21.50 3.83 1.28
N VAL A 53 -21.78 3.94 -0.02
CA VAL A 53 -20.85 3.52 -1.08
C VAL A 53 -19.59 4.37 -1.07
N GLN A 54 -19.72 5.69 -0.91
CA GLN A 54 -18.58 6.61 -0.83
C GLN A 54 -17.65 6.27 0.35
N ARG A 55 -18.20 5.96 1.53
CA ARG A 55 -17.41 5.56 2.70
C ARG A 55 -16.63 4.28 2.44
N LYS A 56 -17.30 3.25 1.91
CA LYS A 56 -16.65 1.99 1.57
C LYS A 56 -15.54 2.17 0.52
N LEU A 57 -15.77 3.04 -0.46
CA LEU A 57 -14.76 3.38 -1.47
C LEU A 57 -13.52 4.04 -0.82
N ALA A 58 -13.72 4.97 0.13
CA ALA A 58 -12.64 5.61 0.87
C ALA A 58 -11.85 4.60 1.72
N ASP A 59 -12.53 3.67 2.38
CA ASP A 59 -11.87 2.64 3.20
C ASP A 59 -10.96 1.74 2.34
N ILE A 60 -11.47 1.25 1.20
CA ILE A 60 -10.68 0.42 0.27
C ILE A 60 -9.49 1.22 -0.28
N PHE A 61 -9.70 2.49 -0.60
CA PHE A 61 -8.64 3.36 -1.10
C PHE A 61 -7.51 3.53 -0.08
N MET A 62 -7.85 3.82 1.18
CA MET A 62 -6.89 3.95 2.26
C MET A 62 -6.09 2.66 2.49
N LEU A 63 -6.76 1.51 2.48
CA LEU A 63 -6.11 0.20 2.61
C LEU A 63 -5.11 -0.05 1.48
N GLN A 64 -5.48 0.25 0.23
CA GLN A 64 -4.58 0.06 -0.92
C GLN A 64 -3.38 1.02 -0.90
N GLN A 65 -3.59 2.25 -0.44
CA GLN A 65 -2.50 3.21 -0.25
C GLN A 65 -1.51 2.71 0.81
N GLN A 66 -2.00 2.26 1.97
CA GLN A 66 -1.16 1.68 3.03
C GLN A 66 -0.35 0.48 2.53
N ARG A 67 -0.99 -0.45 1.80
CA ARG A 67 -0.29 -1.61 1.20
C ARG A 67 0.82 -1.19 0.23
N THR A 68 0.59 -0.13 -0.55
CA THR A 68 1.59 0.41 -1.48
C THR A 68 2.79 0.97 -0.73
N GLU A 69 2.58 1.69 0.36
CA GLU A 69 3.67 2.23 1.19
C GLU A 69 4.46 1.11 1.88
N TYR A 70 3.79 0.09 2.41
CA TYR A 70 4.49 -1.09 2.96
C TYR A 70 5.31 -1.83 1.91
N ALA A 71 4.78 -2.00 0.70
CA ALA A 71 5.52 -2.58 -0.41
C ALA A 71 6.76 -1.74 -0.79
N ARG A 72 6.68 -0.41 -0.74
CA ARG A 72 7.84 0.48 -0.97
C ARG A 72 8.91 0.28 0.10
N ILE A 73 8.52 0.23 1.36
CA ILE A 73 9.45 0.00 2.48
C ILE A 73 10.11 -1.38 2.34
N LEU A 74 9.35 -2.43 2.04
CA LEU A 74 9.90 -3.77 1.83
C LEU A 74 10.84 -3.84 0.62
N ARG A 75 10.51 -3.13 -0.47
CA ARG A 75 11.41 -3.02 -1.62
C ARG A 75 12.72 -2.34 -1.24
N ALA A 76 12.65 -1.23 -0.50
CA ALA A 76 13.85 -0.51 -0.03
C ALA A 76 14.68 -1.40 0.90
N LEU A 77 14.04 -2.18 1.78
CA LEU A 77 14.70 -3.14 2.66
C LEU A 77 15.37 -4.26 1.85
N GLY A 78 14.70 -4.83 0.84
CA GLY A 78 15.26 -5.85 -0.04
C GLY A 78 16.38 -5.32 -0.95
N GLN A 79 16.35 -4.05 -1.33
CA GLN A 79 17.43 -3.37 -2.06
C GLN A 79 18.60 -2.96 -1.16
N SER A 80 18.42 -2.99 0.16
CA SER A 80 19.48 -2.65 1.09
C SER A 80 20.63 -3.66 0.97
N ARG A 81 21.85 -3.20 1.28
CA ARG A 81 23.04 -4.05 1.30
C ARG A 81 23.17 -4.88 2.58
N ILE A 82 22.15 -4.90 3.45
CA ILE A 82 22.20 -5.55 4.77
C ILE A 82 22.64 -7.01 4.65
N ALA A 83 21.99 -7.81 3.80
CA ALA A 83 22.33 -9.22 3.63
C ALA A 83 23.76 -9.42 3.10
N ASN A 84 24.21 -8.54 2.21
CA ASN A 84 25.55 -8.60 1.63
C ASN A 84 26.61 -8.21 2.66
N ASN A 85 26.33 -7.21 3.49
CA ASN A 85 27.18 -6.79 4.60
C ASN A 85 27.30 -7.90 5.66
N LEU A 86 26.19 -8.56 6.01
CA LEU A 86 26.20 -9.70 6.92
C LEU A 86 27.04 -10.87 6.37
N ASN A 87 26.93 -11.16 5.08
CA ASN A 87 27.77 -12.18 4.44
C ASN A 87 29.26 -11.82 4.45
N GLN A 88 29.61 -10.55 4.25
CA GLN A 88 30.99 -10.09 4.34
C GLN A 88 31.54 -10.23 5.75
N ILE A 89 30.75 -9.88 6.77
CA ILE A 89 31.13 -10.06 8.17
C ILE A 89 31.32 -11.56 8.48
N ALA A 90 30.38 -12.42 8.09
CA ALA A 90 30.49 -13.87 8.27
C ALA A 90 31.73 -14.46 7.57
N TYR A 91 32.06 -13.96 6.37
CA TYR A 91 33.26 -14.36 5.66
C TYR A 91 34.55 -13.90 6.36
N GLN A 92 34.61 -12.63 6.79
CA GLN A 92 35.76 -12.09 7.52
C GLN A 92 35.96 -12.79 8.88
N LEU A 93 34.87 -13.26 9.48
CA LEU A 93 34.89 -14.10 10.67
C LEU A 93 35.49 -15.48 10.40
N ASN A 94 34.95 -16.17 9.40
CA ASN A 94 35.42 -17.51 9.03
C ASN A 94 36.89 -17.52 8.59
N THR A 95 37.38 -16.41 8.03
CA THR A 95 38.78 -16.24 7.61
C THR A 95 39.69 -15.68 8.71
N GLY A 96 39.15 -15.38 9.90
CA GLY A 96 39.92 -14.88 11.04
C GLY A 96 40.50 -13.47 10.85
N THR A 97 40.02 -12.71 9.86
CA THR A 97 40.49 -11.35 9.56
C THR A 97 39.72 -10.27 10.32
N LEU A 98 38.59 -10.62 10.95
CA LEU A 98 37.84 -9.74 11.84
C LEU A 98 38.12 -10.09 13.30
N ILE A 99 38.51 -9.09 14.11
CA ILE A 99 38.53 -9.24 15.57
C ILE A 99 37.09 -9.32 16.03
N PHE A 100 36.65 -10.54 16.34
CA PHE A 100 35.29 -10.79 16.80
C PHE A 100 35.26 -10.88 18.31
N THR A 101 34.67 -9.86 18.92
CA THR A 101 34.34 -9.91 20.34
C THR A 101 32.92 -10.43 20.52
N PRO A 102 32.60 -11.02 21.69
CA PRO A 102 31.23 -11.39 22.03
C PRO A 102 30.24 -10.22 21.91
N ASP A 103 30.71 -8.99 22.16
CA ASP A 103 29.92 -7.76 22.06
C ASP A 103 29.52 -7.45 20.62
N ILE A 104 30.44 -7.60 19.67
CA ILE A 104 30.15 -7.44 18.23
C ILE A 104 29.16 -8.51 17.76
N ALA A 105 29.30 -9.75 18.23
CA ALA A 105 28.37 -10.84 17.91
C ALA A 105 26.94 -10.52 18.39
N ALA A 106 26.82 -9.97 19.61
CA ALA A 106 25.54 -9.56 20.18
C ALA A 106 24.88 -8.44 19.36
N GLN A 107 25.64 -7.39 18.99
CA GLN A 107 25.14 -6.27 18.18
C GLN A 107 24.68 -6.71 16.78
N ILE A 108 25.37 -7.67 16.15
CA ILE A 108 24.97 -8.21 14.84
C ILE A 108 23.68 -9.02 14.95
N ASN A 109 23.56 -9.89 15.95
CA ASN A 109 22.34 -10.66 16.18
C ASN A 109 21.16 -9.74 16.49
N GLU A 110 21.35 -8.71 17.32
CA GLU A 110 20.33 -7.69 17.59
C GLU A 110 19.87 -7.00 16.30
N ALA A 111 20.81 -6.57 15.45
CA ALA A 111 20.47 -5.94 14.18
C ALA A 111 19.71 -6.91 13.25
N TYR A 112 20.14 -8.18 13.17
CA TYR A 112 19.47 -9.21 12.38
C TYR A 112 18.03 -9.42 12.85
N GLU A 113 17.82 -9.60 14.15
CA GLU A 113 16.49 -9.77 14.75
C GLU A 113 15.59 -8.55 14.51
N ALA A 114 16.14 -7.34 14.64
CA ALA A 114 15.40 -6.11 14.36
C ALA A 114 14.93 -6.05 12.90
N ILE A 115 15.79 -6.43 11.95
CA ILE A 115 15.46 -6.45 10.53
C ILE A 115 14.42 -7.54 10.21
N MET A 116 14.55 -8.74 10.80
CA MET A 116 13.56 -9.81 10.64
C MET A 116 12.20 -9.40 11.22
N THR A 117 12.20 -8.75 12.39
CA THR A 117 10.99 -8.21 13.02
C THR A 117 10.33 -7.16 12.13
N ILE A 118 11.08 -6.19 11.62
CA ILE A 118 10.56 -5.15 10.71
C ILE A 118 9.96 -5.80 9.46
N ARG A 119 10.65 -6.79 8.86
CA ARG A 119 10.15 -7.52 7.70
C ARG A 119 8.85 -8.24 8.00
N SER A 120 8.74 -8.95 9.12
CA SER A 120 7.53 -9.66 9.52
C SER A 120 6.36 -8.71 9.77
N LEU A 121 6.57 -7.62 10.52
CA LEU A 121 5.55 -6.61 10.80
C LEU A 121 5.02 -5.94 9.51
N LEU A 122 5.90 -5.67 8.55
CA LEU A 122 5.50 -5.10 7.26
C LEU A 122 4.70 -6.09 6.41
N ILE A 123 5.04 -7.39 6.44
CA ILE A 123 4.29 -8.42 5.72
C ILE A 123 2.90 -8.63 6.35
N GLU A 124 2.83 -8.70 7.68
CA GLU A 124 1.57 -8.77 8.43
C GLU A 124 0.70 -7.53 8.18
N GLY A 125 1.29 -6.34 8.21
CA GLY A 125 0.60 -5.07 7.94
C GLY A 125 -0.03 -4.99 6.54
N MET A 126 0.46 -5.77 5.57
CA MET A 126 -0.15 -5.87 4.24
C MET A 126 -1.30 -6.89 4.15
N GLY A 127 -1.61 -7.60 5.24
CA GLY A 127 -2.63 -8.64 5.30
C GLY A 127 -2.20 -9.98 4.72
N VAL A 128 -0.89 -10.20 4.52
CA VAL A 128 -0.32 -11.47 4.07
C VAL A 128 0.17 -12.22 5.30
N LYS A 129 -0.37 -13.41 5.58
CA LYS A 129 0.18 -14.26 6.66
C LYS A 129 1.49 -14.88 6.17
N LEU A 130 2.58 -14.71 6.93
CA LEU A 130 3.75 -15.56 6.77
C LEU A 130 3.37 -16.99 7.18
N GLN A 131 3.69 -17.96 6.32
CA GLN A 131 3.66 -19.39 6.63
C GLN A 131 4.98 -19.81 7.25
#